data_AF-X1S0I1-F1
#
_entry.id   AF-X1S0I1-F1
#
_cell.length_a   1.000
_cell.length_b   1.000
_cell.length_c   1.000
_cell.angle_alpha   90.00
_cell.angle_beta   90.00
_cell.angle_gamma   90.00
#
_symmetry.space_group_name_H-M   'P 1'
#
loop_
_entity.id
_entity.type
_entity.pdbx_description
1 polymer ?
#
loop_
_entity_poly.entity_id
_entity_poly.type
_entity_poly.pdbx_seq_one_letter_code
_entity_poly.pdbx_strand_id
1 'polypeptide(L)'
;MNILELFPIFEIGWLNGWIFMVIFFFIFGIFLITCPKEVITRLYDSKGWTKTQYTFTKLGKLCGLIHIILVFFTPLNIASIEFMIGIIIYLMGTIGFVIAVIDFKKAPLGQPIISGLYKISRNPQVITLFLVSLGTSLTIGSWTAVIVVVISIIFFHFKGEFRP
;
A
#
# COMPACT_ATOMS: atom_id res chain seq x y z
N MET A 1 18.76 2.63 21.78
CA MET A 1 17.63 1.99 21.06
C MET A 1 16.51 3.02 21.06
N ASN A 2 16.32 3.74 19.96
CA ASN A 2 15.23 4.72 19.87
C ASN A 2 13.96 3.95 19.61
N ILE A 3 13.08 3.88 20.61
CA ILE A 3 11.77 3.26 20.52
C ILE A 3 10.93 4.07 19.52
N LEU A 4 10.12 3.39 18.70
CA LEU A 4 9.12 4.02 17.84
C LEU A 4 8.32 5.09 18.61
N GLU A 5 8.18 6.27 18.03
CA GLU A 5 7.45 7.38 18.63
C GLU A 5 5.95 7.18 18.45
N LEU A 6 5.18 7.46 19.50
CA LEU A 6 3.73 7.43 19.42
C LEU A 6 3.23 8.56 18.52
N PHE A 7 3.66 9.79 18.77
CA PHE A 7 3.28 10.97 17.98
C PHE A 7 4.51 11.53 17.29
N PRO A 8 4.64 11.37 15.96
CA PRO A 8 5.77 11.92 15.23
C PRO A 8 5.72 13.45 15.23
N ILE A 9 6.88 14.09 15.29
CA ILE A 9 7.00 15.53 15.08
C ILE A 9 6.85 15.82 13.59
N PHE A 10 5.92 16.71 13.25
CA PHE A 10 5.72 17.15 11.87
C PHE A 10 6.64 18.32 11.54
N GLU A 11 7.44 18.14 10.49
CA GLU A 11 8.37 19.14 9.99
C GLU A 11 8.37 19.13 8.46
N ILE A 12 8.50 20.31 7.85
CA ILE A 12 8.74 20.38 6.41
C ILE A 12 10.25 20.19 6.21
N GLY A 13 10.63 19.03 5.70
CA GLY A 13 12.02 18.64 5.54
C GLY A 13 12.30 17.98 4.19
N TRP A 14 13.55 18.13 3.74
CA TRP A 14 14.04 17.42 2.56
C TRP A 14 14.17 15.91 2.79
N LEU A 15 14.44 15.49 4.03
CA LEU A 15 14.66 14.09 4.42
C LEU A 15 13.48 13.53 5.22
N ASN A 16 12.29 13.61 4.63
CA ASN A 16 11.06 13.07 5.19
C ASN A 16 10.63 11.78 4.48
N GLY A 17 9.65 11.10 5.06
CA GLY A 17 9.05 9.90 4.48
C GLY A 17 8.44 10.08 3.08
N TRP A 18 8.17 11.32 2.65
CA TRP A 18 7.67 11.60 1.29
C TRP A 18 8.61 11.08 0.19
N ILE A 19 9.91 10.93 0.44
CA ILE A 19 10.87 10.36 -0.53
C ILE A 19 10.40 8.96 -0.96
N PHE A 20 10.06 8.10 -0.01
CA PHE A 20 9.56 6.74 -0.28
C PHE A 20 8.23 6.78 -1.02
N MET A 21 7.36 7.74 -0.71
CA MET A 21 6.10 7.92 -1.45
C MET A 21 6.33 8.28 -2.90
N VAL A 22 7.20 9.25 -3.17
CA VAL A 22 7.51 9.67 -4.54
C VAL A 22 8.05 8.49 -5.33
N ILE A 23 8.96 7.70 -4.77
CA ILE A 23 9.48 6.49 -5.42
C ILE A 23 8.34 5.50 -5.74
N PHE A 24 7.51 5.16 -4.75
CA PHE A 24 6.42 4.21 -4.94
C PHE A 24 5.38 4.71 -5.96
N PHE A 25 4.92 5.96 -5.83
CA PHE A 25 3.94 6.56 -6.74
C PHE A 25 4.49 6.77 -8.14
N PHE A 26 5.80 7.01 -8.30
CA PHE A 26 6.44 7.05 -9.60
C PHE A 26 6.36 5.68 -10.30
N ILE A 27 6.70 4.59 -9.60
CA ILE A 27 6.57 3.22 -10.10
C ILE A 27 5.10 2.91 -10.45
N PHE A 28 4.18 3.25 -9.57
CA PHE A 28 2.75 3.06 -9.81
C PHE A 28 2.23 3.89 -11.00
N GLY A 29 2.71 5.13 -11.15
CA GLY A 29 2.39 6.00 -12.26
C GLY A 29 2.87 5.44 -13.61
N ILE A 30 4.10 4.89 -13.66
CA ILE A 30 4.61 4.19 -14.85
C ILE A 30 3.70 3.01 -15.22
N PHE A 31 3.27 2.23 -14.23
CA PHE A 31 2.32 1.15 -14.48
C PHE A 31 1.03 1.69 -15.12
N LEU A 32 0.41 2.71 -14.54
CA LEU A 32 -0.83 3.27 -15.06
C LEU A 32 -0.68 3.80 -16.48
N ILE A 33 0.42 4.48 -16.80
CA ILE A 33 0.67 5.04 -18.15
C ILE A 33 0.93 3.93 -19.17
N THR A 34 1.61 2.86 -18.78
CA THR A 34 1.99 1.78 -19.70
C THR A 34 0.94 0.67 -19.82
N CYS A 35 -0.19 0.78 -19.12
CA CYS A 35 -1.23 -0.23 -19.10
C CYS A 35 -2.37 0.05 -20.10
N PRO A 36 -2.87 -0.99 -20.80
CA PRO A 36 -4.07 -0.85 -21.62
C PRO A 36 -5.26 -0.38 -20.78
N LYS A 37 -6.14 0.44 -21.37
CA LYS A 37 -7.29 1.04 -20.68
C LYS A 37 -8.24 -0.01 -20.11
N GLU A 38 -8.35 -1.17 -20.76
CA GLU A 38 -9.17 -2.31 -20.34
C GLU A 38 -8.64 -2.90 -19.02
N VAL A 39 -7.32 -3.00 -18.89
CA VAL A 39 -6.66 -3.48 -17.66
C VAL A 39 -6.89 -2.49 -16.52
N ILE A 40 -6.76 -1.19 -16.78
CA ILE A 40 -7.04 -0.13 -15.80
C ILE A 40 -8.52 -0.15 -15.38
N THR A 41 -9.43 -0.33 -16.33
CA THR A 41 -10.87 -0.43 -16.06
C THR A 41 -11.16 -1.63 -15.16
N ARG A 42 -10.56 -2.80 -15.44
CA ARG A 42 -10.68 -4.00 -14.59
C ARG A 42 -10.11 -3.79 -13.19
N LEU A 43 -9.03 -3.01 -13.05
CA LEU A 43 -8.40 -2.71 -11.75
C LEU A 43 -9.34 -1.91 -10.83
N TYR A 44 -10.06 -0.94 -11.39
CA TYR A 44 -10.97 -0.08 -10.66
C TYR A 44 -12.42 -0.56 -10.66
N ASP A 45 -12.70 -1.73 -11.25
CA ASP A 45 -14.05 -2.27 -11.32
C ASP A 45 -14.58 -2.64 -9.92
N SER A 46 -15.71 -2.02 -9.57
CA SER A 46 -16.45 -2.23 -8.34
C SER A 46 -17.89 -2.68 -8.60
N LYS A 47 -18.20 -3.14 -9.81
CA LYS A 47 -19.52 -3.73 -10.11
C LYS A 47 -19.78 -4.93 -9.19
N GLY A 48 -21.01 -5.01 -8.69
CA GLY A 48 -21.43 -6.08 -7.79
C GLY A 48 -21.02 -5.90 -6.31
N TRP A 49 -20.39 -4.77 -5.94
CA TRP A 49 -20.07 -4.53 -4.53
C TRP A 49 -21.32 -4.26 -3.69
N THR A 50 -21.33 -4.81 -2.48
CA THR A 50 -22.34 -4.49 -1.47
C THR A 50 -22.09 -3.11 -0.86
N LYS A 51 -23.12 -2.53 -0.21
CA LYS A 51 -22.97 -1.26 0.52
C LYS A 51 -21.86 -1.33 1.59
N THR A 52 -21.76 -2.46 2.30
CA THR A 52 -20.72 -2.69 3.31
C THR A 52 -19.32 -2.69 2.72
N GLN A 53 -19.11 -3.38 1.59
CA GLN A 53 -17.81 -3.38 0.90
C GLN A 53 -17.39 -1.98 0.46
N TYR A 54 -18.35 -1.18 -0.03
CA TYR A 54 -18.10 0.18 -0.42
C TYR A 54 -17.72 1.07 0.78
N THR A 55 -18.47 0.98 1.88
CA THR A 55 -18.18 1.71 3.12
C THR A 55 -16.82 1.35 3.71
N PHE A 56 -16.52 0.06 3.88
CA PHE A 56 -15.22 -0.36 4.43
C PHE A 56 -14.07 0.00 3.50
N THR A 57 -14.22 -0.16 2.19
CA THR A 57 -13.17 0.30 1.25
C THR A 57 -12.95 1.81 1.34
N LYS A 58 -14.01 2.60 1.53
CA LYS A 58 -13.87 4.06 1.75
C LYS A 58 -13.12 4.38 3.04
N LEU A 59 -13.46 3.71 4.14
CA LEU A 59 -12.78 3.89 5.42
C LEU A 59 -11.31 3.49 5.35
N GLY A 60 -10.99 2.34 4.72
CA GLY A 60 -9.62 1.94 4.48
C GLY A 60 -8.84 2.94 3.61
N LYS A 61 -9.46 3.50 2.56
CA LYS A 61 -8.84 4.58 1.75
C LYS A 61 -8.62 5.85 2.57
N LEU A 62 -9.52 6.19 3.48
CA LEU A 62 -9.35 7.32 4.39
C LEU A 62 -8.15 7.09 5.33
N CYS A 63 -8.01 5.88 5.89
CA CYS A 63 -6.80 5.51 6.64
C CYS A 63 -5.53 5.64 5.79
N GLY A 64 -5.58 5.19 4.53
CA GLY A 64 -4.47 5.39 3.59
C GLY A 64 -4.12 6.86 3.36
N LEU A 65 -5.11 7.75 3.26
CA LEU A 65 -4.87 9.19 3.14
C LEU A 65 -4.23 9.78 4.40
N ILE A 66 -4.70 9.38 5.58
CA ILE A 66 -4.12 9.80 6.87
C ILE A 66 -2.67 9.31 6.97
N HIS A 67 -2.41 8.05 6.61
CA HIS A 67 -1.06 7.49 6.54
C HIS A 67 -0.16 8.29 5.59
N ILE A 68 -0.69 8.71 4.44
CA ILE A 68 0.04 9.53 3.49
C ILE A 68 0.48 10.86 4.12
N ILE A 69 -0.44 11.54 4.81
CA ILE A 69 -0.14 12.81 5.49
C ILE A 69 0.92 12.61 6.57
N LEU A 70 0.78 11.56 7.40
CA LEU A 70 1.75 11.24 8.45
C LEU A 70 3.16 11.06 7.89
N VAL A 71 3.32 10.18 6.89
CA VAL A 71 4.64 9.88 6.33
C VAL A 71 5.20 11.05 5.52
N PHE A 72 4.36 11.87 4.90
CA PHE A 72 4.82 13.04 4.16
C PHE A 72 5.49 14.08 5.06
N PHE A 73 4.89 14.37 6.22
CA PHE A 73 5.36 15.43 7.12
C PHE A 73 6.29 14.94 8.23
N THR A 74 6.60 13.64 8.32
CA THR A 74 7.50 13.12 9.35
C THR A 74 8.94 12.93 8.81
N PRO A 75 9.96 13.46 9.50
CA PRO A 75 11.37 13.18 9.20
C PRO A 75 11.71 11.69 9.22
N LEU A 76 12.69 11.28 8.41
CA LEU A 76 13.21 9.92 8.43
C LEU A 76 14.03 9.66 9.70
N ASN A 77 13.79 8.53 10.35
CA ASN A 77 14.53 8.10 11.54
C ASN A 77 15.82 7.36 11.16
N ILE A 78 16.70 7.99 10.37
CA ILE A 78 17.81 7.33 9.64
C ILE A 78 18.78 6.54 10.54
N ALA A 79 18.99 6.97 11.79
CA ALA A 79 19.93 6.35 12.71
C ALA A 79 19.37 5.15 13.49
N SER A 80 18.17 4.67 13.18
CA SER A 80 17.47 3.64 13.95
C SER A 80 17.46 2.26 13.29
N ILE A 81 17.24 1.22 14.11
CA ILE A 81 17.11 -0.16 13.62
C ILE A 81 15.78 -0.33 12.86
N GLU A 82 14.75 0.39 13.30
CA GLU A 82 13.43 0.46 12.70
C GLU A 82 13.51 1.00 11.27
N PHE A 83 14.38 1.99 11.02
CA PHE A 83 14.60 2.50 9.67
C PHE A 83 15.20 1.47 8.73
N MET A 84 16.21 0.72 9.18
CA MET A 84 16.80 -0.37 8.39
C MET A 84 15.77 -1.47 8.08
N ILE A 85 15.02 -1.91 9.09
CA ILE A 85 13.94 -2.89 8.92
C ILE A 85 12.86 -2.34 7.97
N GLY A 86 12.50 -1.07 8.13
CA GLY A 86 11.53 -0.36 7.31
C GLY A 86 11.91 -0.33 5.84
N ILE A 87 13.17 -0.08 5.51
CA ILE A 87 13.68 -0.15 4.13
C ILE A 87 13.50 -1.55 3.55
N ILE A 88 13.89 -2.60 4.28
CA ILE A 88 13.78 -3.98 3.81
C ILE A 88 12.32 -4.33 3.50
N ILE A 89 11.41 -4.02 4.44
CA ILE A 89 9.98 -4.28 4.29
C ILE A 89 9.38 -3.45 3.15
N TYR A 90 9.77 -2.18 3.02
CA TYR A 90 9.35 -1.31 1.93
C TYR A 90 9.77 -1.85 0.56
N LEU A 91 11.02 -2.30 0.42
CA LEU A 91 11.53 -2.88 -0.82
C LEU A 91 10.82 -4.18 -1.16
N MET A 92 10.61 -5.07 -0.19
CA MET A 92 9.82 -6.30 -0.36
C MET A 92 8.39 -5.98 -0.83
N GLY A 93 7.74 -5.01 -0.19
CA GLY A 93 6.41 -4.55 -0.58
C GLY A 93 6.38 -3.98 -1.99
N THR A 94 7.36 -3.15 -2.35
CA THR A 94 7.44 -2.51 -3.67
C THR A 94 7.71 -3.53 -4.78
N ILE A 95 8.66 -4.45 -4.56
CA ILE A 95 8.95 -5.54 -5.51
C ILE A 95 7.72 -6.45 -5.67
N GLY A 96 7.10 -6.84 -4.55
CA GLY A 96 5.87 -7.63 -4.58
C GLY A 96 4.74 -6.93 -5.33
N PHE A 97 4.60 -5.62 -5.14
CA PHE A 97 3.59 -4.82 -5.85
C PHE A 97 3.84 -4.81 -7.35
N VAL A 98 5.09 -4.60 -7.80
CA VAL A 98 5.47 -4.64 -9.21
C VAL A 98 5.17 -6.01 -9.82
N ILE A 99 5.52 -7.09 -9.14
CA ILE A 99 5.20 -8.47 -9.60
C ILE A 99 3.69 -8.65 -9.71
N ALA A 100 2.93 -8.27 -8.68
CA ALA A 100 1.47 -8.40 -8.67
C ALA A 100 0.80 -7.59 -9.79
N VAL A 101 1.35 -6.41 -10.09
CA VAL A 101 0.91 -5.56 -11.20
C VAL A 101 1.21 -6.21 -12.56
N ILE A 102 2.39 -6.79 -12.74
CA ILE A 102 2.78 -7.47 -13.99
C ILE A 102 1.90 -8.71 -14.22
N ASP A 103 1.70 -9.52 -13.17
CA ASP A 103 0.82 -10.70 -13.22
C ASP A 103 -0.61 -10.29 -13.58
N PHE A 104 -1.11 -9.22 -12.97
CA PHE A 104 -2.42 -8.68 -13.30
C PHE A 104 -2.49 -8.26 -14.76
N LYS A 105 -1.52 -7.49 -15.26
CA LYS A 105 -1.47 -7.03 -16.65
C LYS A 105 -1.48 -8.18 -17.67
N LYS A 106 -0.80 -9.28 -17.37
CA LYS A 106 -0.71 -10.46 -18.26
C LYS A 106 -1.96 -11.34 -18.25
N ALA A 107 -2.81 -11.23 -17.23
CA ALA A 107 -3.93 -12.13 -17.06
C ALA A 107 -5.06 -11.88 -18.09
N PRO A 108 -5.67 -12.93 -18.66
CA PRO A 108 -6.77 -12.79 -19.61
C PRO A 108 -7.91 -11.90 -19.10
N LEU A 109 -8.49 -11.10 -19.97
CA LEU A 109 -9.67 -10.29 -19.63
C LEU A 109 -10.90 -11.20 -19.47
N GLY A 110 -11.79 -10.84 -18.55
CA GLY A 110 -13.03 -11.58 -18.30
C GLY A 110 -12.90 -12.90 -17.54
N GLN A 111 -11.67 -13.33 -17.19
CA GLN A 111 -11.43 -14.56 -16.43
C GLN A 111 -10.77 -14.27 -15.07
N PRO A 112 -10.98 -15.14 -14.06
CA PRO A 112 -10.24 -15.07 -12.80
C PRO A 112 -8.73 -15.21 -13.03
N ILE A 113 -7.95 -14.46 -12.26
CA ILE A 113 -6.49 -14.49 -12.33
C ILE A 113 -5.99 -15.60 -11.40
N ILE A 114 -5.32 -16.60 -11.96
CA ILE A 114 -4.90 -17.82 -11.25
C ILE A 114 -3.39 -18.12 -11.41
N SER A 115 -2.61 -17.13 -11.81
CA SER A 115 -1.16 -17.24 -12.04
C SER A 115 -0.36 -16.29 -11.15
N GLY A 116 0.93 -16.59 -10.99
CA GLY A 116 1.85 -15.76 -10.21
C GLY A 116 1.40 -15.56 -8.76
N LEU A 117 1.51 -14.33 -8.24
CA LEU A 117 1.13 -14.01 -6.86
C LEU A 117 -0.38 -14.20 -6.58
N TYR A 118 -1.21 -14.22 -7.62
CA TYR A 118 -2.64 -14.46 -7.48
C TYR A 118 -3.00 -15.92 -7.11
N LYS A 119 -2.04 -16.85 -7.17
CA LYS A 119 -2.19 -18.20 -6.61
C LYS A 119 -2.16 -18.22 -5.08
N ILE A 120 -1.45 -17.26 -4.48
CA ILE A 120 -1.22 -17.19 -3.04
C ILE A 120 -2.30 -16.33 -2.37
N SER A 121 -2.69 -15.22 -3.00
CA SER A 121 -3.71 -14.30 -2.49
C SER A 121 -4.65 -13.85 -3.60
N ARG A 122 -5.92 -13.63 -3.26
CA ARG A 122 -6.91 -13.03 -4.18
C ARG A 122 -6.62 -11.56 -4.48
N ASN A 123 -5.85 -10.88 -3.63
CA ASN A 123 -5.53 -9.46 -3.80
C ASN A 123 -4.08 -9.14 -3.39
N PRO A 124 -3.09 -9.66 -4.13
CA PRO A 124 -1.67 -9.51 -3.79
C PRO A 124 -1.22 -8.05 -3.88
N GLN A 125 -1.84 -7.23 -4.74
CA GLN A 125 -1.55 -5.79 -4.81
C GLN A 125 -1.90 -5.07 -3.51
N VAL A 126 -3.03 -5.40 -2.86
CA VAL A 126 -3.40 -4.79 -1.58
C VAL A 126 -2.47 -5.27 -0.46
N ILE A 127 -2.13 -6.55 -0.41
CA ILE A 127 -1.20 -7.09 0.59
C ILE A 127 0.18 -6.41 0.49
N THR A 128 0.70 -6.30 -0.73
CA THR A 128 2.01 -5.69 -0.97
C THR A 128 2.00 -4.19 -0.71
N LEU A 129 0.88 -3.49 -0.96
CA LEU A 129 0.69 -2.11 -0.55
C LEU A 129 0.70 -1.94 0.98
N PHE A 130 0.20 -2.91 1.74
CA PHE A 130 0.32 -2.89 3.20
C PHE A 130 1.76 -3.07 3.68
N LEU A 131 2.56 -3.90 2.99
CA LEU A 131 3.99 -3.99 3.28
C LEU A 131 4.71 -2.67 2.96
N VAL A 132 4.41 -2.03 1.83
CA VAL A 132 4.94 -0.69 1.52
C VAL A 132 4.59 0.31 2.63
N SER A 133 3.32 0.36 3.02
CA SER A 133 2.84 1.29 4.04
C SER A 133 3.50 1.01 5.40
N LEU A 134 3.57 -0.25 5.81
CA LEU A 134 4.25 -0.66 7.05
C LEU A 134 5.74 -0.30 7.02
N GLY A 135 6.43 -0.60 5.92
CA GLY A 135 7.83 -0.25 5.73
C GLY A 135 8.06 1.24 5.90
N THR A 136 7.25 2.08 5.23
CA THR A 136 7.35 3.54 5.38
C THR A 136 7.06 4.03 6.80
N SER A 137 6.08 3.44 7.51
CA SER A 137 5.80 3.77 8.91
C SER A 137 7.00 3.50 9.82
N LEU A 138 7.75 2.43 9.56
CA LEU A 138 8.97 2.11 10.30
C LEU A 138 10.13 3.04 9.93
N THR A 139 10.25 3.47 8.66
CA THR A 139 11.28 4.44 8.26
C THR A 139 11.12 5.81 8.91
N ILE A 140 9.90 6.23 9.22
CA ILE A 140 9.64 7.46 9.99
C ILE A 140 9.55 7.21 11.50
N GLY A 141 9.74 5.95 11.94
CA GLY A 141 9.72 5.58 13.33
C GLY A 141 8.39 5.80 14.06
N SER A 142 7.23 5.71 13.40
CA SER A 142 5.93 6.13 13.97
C SER A 142 4.97 4.98 14.27
N TRP A 143 4.62 4.79 15.55
CA TRP A 143 3.55 3.87 15.95
C TRP A 143 2.18 4.31 15.45
N THR A 144 1.89 5.63 15.45
CA THR A 144 0.61 6.12 14.91
C THR A 144 0.45 5.71 13.45
N ALA A 145 1.50 5.84 12.63
CA ALA A 145 1.43 5.40 11.24
C ALA A 145 1.26 3.87 11.12
N VAL A 146 1.89 3.07 11.98
CA VAL A 146 1.67 1.61 12.03
C VAL A 146 0.23 1.27 12.38
N ILE A 147 -0.33 1.90 13.43
CA ILE A 147 -1.71 1.66 13.88
C ILE A 147 -2.71 1.99 12.77
N VAL A 148 -2.53 3.12 12.09
CA VAL A 148 -3.37 3.51 10.95
C VAL A 148 -3.34 2.45 9.84
N VAL A 149 -2.17 1.88 9.54
CA VAL A 149 -2.03 0.79 8.56
C VAL A 149 -2.77 -0.47 9.04
N VAL A 150 -2.63 -0.86 10.31
CA VAL A 150 -3.33 -2.02 10.88
C VAL A 150 -4.85 -1.86 10.79
N ILE A 151 -5.37 -0.69 11.14
CA ILE A 151 -6.81 -0.39 11.01
C ILE A 151 -7.24 -0.47 9.53
N SER A 152 -6.42 0.05 8.62
CA SER A 152 -6.69 -0.06 7.18
C SER A 152 -6.77 -1.52 6.72
N ILE A 153 -5.89 -2.41 7.21
CA ILE A 153 -5.92 -3.85 6.88
C ILE A 153 -7.29 -4.45 7.24
N ILE A 154 -7.80 -4.14 8.44
CA ILE A 154 -9.10 -4.62 8.93
C ILE A 154 -10.23 -4.21 7.97
N PHE A 155 -10.24 -2.95 7.53
CA PHE A 155 -11.26 -2.47 6.59
C PHE A 155 -11.16 -3.12 5.19
N PHE A 156 -9.95 -3.42 4.71
CA PHE A 156 -9.75 -4.02 3.40
C PHE A 156 -9.92 -5.54 3.36
N HIS A 157 -9.92 -6.23 4.51
CA HIS A 157 -10.15 -7.66 4.61
C HIS A 157 -11.43 -8.08 3.86
N PHE A 158 -12.52 -7.33 4.06
CA PHE A 158 -13.84 -7.60 3.48
C PHE A 158 -13.93 -7.36 1.95
N LYS A 159 -12.89 -6.79 1.32
CA LYS A 159 -12.87 -6.53 -0.13
C LYS A 159 -12.72 -7.82 -0.96
N GLY A 160 -12.13 -8.88 -0.41
CA GLY A 160 -11.76 -10.10 -1.16
C GLY A 160 -12.67 -11.33 -0.98
N GLU A 161 -13.63 -11.28 -0.07
CA GLU A 161 -14.31 -12.50 0.40
C GLU A 161 -15.58 -12.88 -0.39
N PHE A 162 -16.23 -11.92 -1.06
CA PHE A 162 -17.54 -12.14 -1.70
C PHE A 162 -17.55 -11.65 -3.15
N ARG A 163 -16.77 -12.29 -4.03
CA ARG A 163 -17.13 -12.34 -5.45
C ARG A 163 -17.81 -13.69 -5.70
N PRO A 164 -19.08 -13.72 -6.17
CA PRO A 164 -19.68 -14.97 -6.64
C PRO A 164 -18.90 -15.55 -7.82
#